data_AF-A0A0U2VXD7-F1
#
_entry.id   AF-A0A0U2VXD7-F1
#
_cell.length_a   1.000
_cell.length_b   1.000
_cell.length_c   1.000
_cell.angle_alpha   90.00
_cell.angle_beta   90.00
_cell.angle_gamma   90.00
#
_symmetry.space_group_name_H-M   'P 1'
#
loop_
_entity.id
_entity.type
_entity.pdbx_description
1 polymer ?
#
loop_
_entity_poly.entity_id
_entity_poly.type
_entity_poly.pdbx_seq_one_letter_code
_entity_poly.pdbx_strand_id
1 'polypeptide(L)'
;MNAGFLSLWLLSIFTILMTTGWKEIVAEGRLRVIAGWAVLCLLAQPVAFSVFGVPVSASACCLLAAAIAGMRRADDRLQTGLLLTESGLIALIWYGIRACYASDPVFVFLDPRWDAPIAAGVLAAAFTFRPASQFGLVAFSALTAESLPFILHERAAGAAPGSWAWWDAFWISFASARGCSVLYMLIRSAAANPLAHVFRRKKQS
;
A
#
# COMPACT_ATOMS: atom_id res chain seq x y z
N MET A 1 -14.91 -6.55 11.62
CA MET A 1 -15.36 -5.87 10.38
C MET A 1 -15.55 -6.86 9.24
N ASN A 2 -16.57 -6.62 8.41
CA ASN A 2 -16.79 -7.39 7.18
C ASN A 2 -15.64 -7.15 6.21
N ALA A 3 -15.16 -8.23 5.57
CA ALA A 3 -14.12 -8.13 4.55
C ALA A 3 -14.60 -7.24 3.39
N GLY A 4 -13.76 -6.31 2.95
CA GLY A 4 -14.03 -5.38 1.85
C GLY A 4 -14.75 -4.11 2.25
N PHE A 5 -15.09 -3.94 3.53
CA PHE A 5 -15.78 -2.73 3.98
C PHE A 5 -14.95 -1.47 3.69
N LEU A 6 -13.66 -1.51 4.03
CA LEU A 6 -12.77 -0.37 3.85
C LEU A 6 -12.54 -0.09 2.35
N SER A 7 -12.40 -1.14 1.56
CA SER A 7 -12.28 -1.06 0.10
C SER A 7 -13.51 -0.42 -0.55
N LEU A 8 -14.73 -0.87 -0.20
CA LEU A 8 -15.98 -0.31 -0.72
C LEU A 8 -16.17 1.14 -0.29
N TRP A 9 -15.81 1.46 0.96
CA TRP A 9 -15.90 2.82 1.48
C TRP A 9 -14.95 3.77 0.75
N LEU A 10 -13.69 3.37 0.55
CA LEU A 10 -12.72 4.15 -0.22
C LEU A 10 -13.15 4.31 -1.68
N LEU A 11 -13.69 3.28 -2.32
CA LEU A 11 -14.22 3.37 -3.68
C LEU A 11 -15.41 4.34 -3.78
N SER A 12 -16.25 4.39 -2.74
CA SER A 12 -17.37 5.33 -2.65
C SER A 12 -16.86 6.77 -2.54
N ILE A 13 -15.91 7.03 -1.63
CA ILE A 13 -15.27 8.35 -1.48
C ILE A 13 -14.59 8.76 -2.79
N PHE A 14 -13.84 7.85 -3.40
CA PHE A 14 -13.16 8.11 -4.68
C PHE A 14 -14.16 8.48 -5.77
N THR A 15 -15.27 7.74 -5.90
CA THR A 15 -16.35 8.05 -6.85
C THR A 15 -16.93 9.44 -6.60
N ILE A 16 -17.20 9.79 -5.34
CA ILE A 16 -17.70 11.12 -4.97
C ILE A 16 -16.69 12.20 -5.37
N LEU A 17 -15.41 12.04 -5.04
CA LEU A 17 -14.36 13.00 -5.42
C LEU A 17 -14.25 13.18 -6.94
N MET A 18 -14.39 12.09 -7.70
CA MET A 18 -14.33 12.16 -9.16
C MET A 18 -15.55 12.84 -9.79
N THR A 19 -16.73 12.66 -9.21
CA THR A 19 -17.96 13.34 -9.68
C THR A 19 -18.00 14.82 -9.30
N THR A 20 -17.39 15.21 -8.16
CA THR A 20 -17.41 16.58 -7.63
C THR A 20 -16.33 17.51 -8.18
N GLY A 21 -15.58 17.09 -9.20
CA GLY A 21 -14.63 17.96 -9.91
C GLY A 21 -13.20 17.98 -9.38
N TRP A 22 -12.87 17.17 -8.36
CA TRP A 22 -11.50 17.08 -7.80
C TRP A 22 -10.51 16.33 -8.69
N LYS A 23 -10.92 15.94 -9.89
CA LYS A 23 -10.15 15.12 -10.83
C LYS A 23 -8.76 15.67 -11.15
N GLU A 24 -8.60 16.98 -11.22
CA GLU A 24 -7.33 17.61 -11.60
C GLU A 24 -6.30 17.52 -10.47
N ILE A 25 -6.75 17.70 -9.24
CA ILE A 25 -5.91 17.62 -8.04
C ILE A 25 -5.52 16.17 -7.75
N VAL A 26 -6.46 15.24 -7.91
CA VAL A 26 -6.24 13.83 -7.54
C VAL A 26 -5.46 13.05 -8.59
N ALA A 27 -5.66 13.35 -9.87
CA ALA A 27 -5.16 12.49 -10.95
C ALA A 27 -4.18 13.18 -11.91
N GLU A 28 -3.91 14.48 -11.80
CA GLU A 28 -2.96 15.22 -12.65
C GLU A 28 -3.07 14.84 -14.16
N GLY A 29 -4.30 14.77 -14.68
CA GLY A 29 -4.57 14.39 -16.07
C GLY A 29 -4.53 12.88 -16.40
N ARG A 30 -4.20 12.01 -15.44
CA ARG A 30 -4.12 10.54 -15.60
C ARG A 30 -5.36 9.79 -15.15
N LEU A 31 -6.47 10.51 -14.94
CA LEU A 31 -7.70 9.95 -14.38
C LEU A 31 -8.18 8.71 -15.13
N ARG A 32 -8.18 8.75 -16.47
CA ARG A 32 -8.66 7.65 -17.31
C ARG A 32 -7.86 6.37 -17.08
N VAL A 33 -6.55 6.49 -16.87
CA VAL A 33 -5.67 5.34 -16.63
C VAL A 33 -5.92 4.76 -15.23
N ILE A 34 -6.00 5.63 -14.21
CA ILE A 34 -6.26 5.19 -12.82
C ILE A 34 -7.65 4.55 -12.70
N ALA A 35 -8.68 5.20 -13.26
CA ALA A 35 -10.04 4.68 -13.29
C ALA A 35 -10.11 3.36 -14.08
N GLY A 36 -9.41 3.26 -15.22
CA GLY A 36 -9.32 2.03 -16.00
C GLY A 36 -8.74 0.86 -15.18
N TRP A 37 -7.65 1.08 -14.45
CA TRP A 37 -7.09 0.07 -13.55
C TRP A 37 -8.02 -0.27 -12.40
N ALA A 38 -8.68 0.71 -11.78
CA ALA A 38 -9.62 0.48 -10.69
C ALA A 38 -10.81 -0.37 -11.15
N VAL A 39 -11.41 -0.02 -12.29
CA VAL A 39 -12.52 -0.78 -12.90
C VAL A 39 -12.04 -2.19 -13.27
N LEU A 40 -10.86 -2.33 -13.88
CA LEU A 40 -10.31 -3.63 -14.23
C LEU A 40 -10.10 -4.51 -12.99
N CYS A 41 -9.56 -3.96 -11.89
CA CYS A 41 -9.39 -4.69 -10.64
C CYS A 41 -10.74 -5.14 -10.05
N LEU A 42 -11.77 -4.30 -10.16
CA LEU A 42 -13.13 -4.63 -9.70
C LEU A 42 -13.78 -5.72 -10.55
N LEU A 43 -13.69 -5.62 -11.87
CA LEU A 43 -14.21 -6.64 -12.79
C LEU A 43 -13.46 -7.96 -12.70
N ALA A 44 -12.19 -7.93 -12.28
CA ALA A 44 -11.36 -9.10 -12.07
C ALA A 44 -11.58 -9.79 -10.70
N GLN A 45 -12.36 -9.20 -9.79
CA GLN A 45 -12.67 -9.79 -8.47
C GLN A 45 -13.21 -11.23 -8.52
N PRO A 46 -14.25 -11.56 -9.32
CA PRO A 46 -14.87 -12.89 -9.29
C PRO A 46 -13.98 -13.98 -9.90
N VAL A 47 -12.92 -13.61 -10.62
CA VAL A 47 -12.02 -14.56 -11.27
C VAL A 47 -10.90 -14.92 -10.28
N ALA A 48 -10.91 -16.16 -9.80
CA ALA A 48 -9.87 -16.71 -8.97
C ALA A 48 -9.29 -17.97 -9.60
N PHE A 49 -7.99 -18.16 -9.45
CA PHE A 49 -7.27 -19.33 -9.94
C PHE A 49 -6.18 -19.72 -8.94
N SER A 50 -5.72 -20.96 -9.00
CA SER A 50 -4.66 -21.46 -8.12
C SER A 50 -3.33 -21.45 -8.86
N VAL A 51 -2.32 -20.79 -8.29
CA VAL A 51 -0.95 -20.75 -8.81
C VAL A 51 -0.07 -21.48 -7.80
N PHE A 52 0.47 -22.64 -8.18
CA PHE A 52 1.28 -23.50 -7.29
C PHE A 52 0.60 -23.80 -5.93
N GLY A 53 -0.72 -23.97 -5.92
CA GLY A 53 -1.49 -24.23 -4.70
C GLY A 53 -1.93 -22.96 -3.93
N VAL A 54 -1.47 -21.77 -4.34
CA VAL A 54 -1.88 -20.49 -3.76
C VAL A 54 -3.13 -19.98 -4.48
N PRO A 55 -4.27 -19.78 -3.79
CA PRO A 55 -5.45 -19.18 -4.41
C PRO A 55 -5.21 -17.69 -4.62
N VAL A 56 -5.16 -17.26 -5.88
CA VAL A 56 -4.93 -15.86 -6.27
C VAL A 56 -6.10 -15.37 -7.12
N SER A 57 -6.68 -14.23 -6.75
CA SER A 57 -7.66 -13.53 -7.59
C SER A 57 -6.97 -12.75 -8.70
N ALA A 58 -7.57 -12.73 -9.89
CA ALA A 58 -7.10 -11.94 -11.02
C ALA A 58 -6.96 -10.45 -10.67
N SER A 59 -7.76 -9.95 -9.72
CA SER A 59 -7.65 -8.58 -9.21
C SER A 59 -6.28 -8.25 -8.60
N ALA A 60 -5.64 -9.20 -7.91
CA ALA A 60 -4.28 -9.02 -7.39
C ALA A 60 -3.27 -8.92 -8.53
N CYS A 61 -3.40 -9.75 -9.57
CA CYS A 61 -2.55 -9.68 -10.76
C CYS A 61 -2.70 -8.33 -11.48
N CYS A 62 -3.93 -7.81 -11.59
CA CYS A 62 -4.19 -6.48 -12.15
C CYS A 62 -3.51 -5.38 -11.30
N LEU A 63 -3.59 -5.46 -9.98
CA LEU A 63 -2.92 -4.49 -9.09
C LEU A 63 -1.40 -4.53 -9.27
N LEU A 64 -0.79 -5.71 -9.35
CA LEU A 64 0.65 -5.87 -9.58
C LEU A 64 1.06 -5.34 -10.95
N ALA A 65 0.26 -5.59 -11.99
CA ALA A 65 0.51 -5.03 -13.31
C ALA A 65 0.47 -3.50 -13.28
N ALA A 66 -0.50 -2.91 -12.56
CA ALA A 66 -0.57 -1.47 -12.34
C ALA A 66 0.66 -0.94 -11.58
N ALA A 67 1.10 -1.65 -10.54
CA ALA A 67 2.29 -1.32 -9.77
C ALA A 67 3.56 -1.33 -10.62
N ILE A 68 3.78 -2.39 -11.41
CA ILE A 68 4.91 -2.49 -12.34
C ILE A 68 4.86 -1.36 -13.37
N ALA A 69 3.69 -1.09 -13.95
CA ALA A 69 3.51 -0.01 -14.92
C ALA A 69 3.81 1.37 -14.30
N GLY A 70 3.46 1.57 -13.01
CA GLY A 70 3.79 2.76 -12.25
C GLY A 70 5.29 2.91 -11.98
N MET A 71 5.98 1.83 -11.65
CA MET A 71 7.41 1.83 -11.35
C MET A 71 8.30 1.97 -12.58
N ARG A 72 7.94 1.34 -13.71
CA ARG A 72 8.72 1.38 -14.97
C ARG A 72 8.93 2.77 -15.55
N ARG A 73 8.16 3.77 -15.11
CA ARG A 73 8.34 5.17 -15.53
C ARG A 73 9.55 5.84 -14.87
N ALA A 74 10.11 5.26 -13.81
CA ALA A 74 11.42 5.63 -13.31
C ALA A 74 12.43 4.79 -14.08
N ASP A 75 13.22 5.40 -14.98
CA ASP A 75 14.17 4.76 -15.92
C ASP A 75 15.32 3.94 -15.26
N ASP A 76 15.22 3.63 -13.97
CA ASP A 76 16.26 2.96 -13.21
C ASP A 76 15.87 1.51 -12.86
N ARG A 77 16.40 0.57 -13.64
CA ARG A 77 16.24 -0.88 -13.40
C ARG A 77 16.84 -1.29 -12.05
N LEU A 78 17.92 -0.65 -11.61
CA LEU A 78 18.57 -0.95 -10.34
C LEU A 78 17.66 -0.53 -9.18
N GLN A 79 17.03 0.65 -9.29
CA GLN A 79 16.02 1.08 -8.32
C GLN A 79 14.85 0.11 -8.25
N THR A 80 14.39 -0.43 -9.38
CA THR A 80 13.30 -1.43 -9.39
C THR A 80 13.71 -2.71 -8.67
N GLY A 81 14.94 -3.20 -8.87
CA GLY A 81 15.47 -4.36 -8.16
C GLY A 81 15.52 -4.16 -6.64
N LEU A 82 16.01 -2.99 -6.20
CA LEU A 82 16.04 -2.63 -4.78
C LEU A 82 14.64 -2.61 -4.16
N LEU A 83 13.67 -1.98 -4.83
CA LEU A 83 12.27 -1.93 -4.36
C LEU A 83 11.66 -3.32 -4.20
N LEU A 84 12.00 -4.27 -5.09
CA LEU A 84 11.56 -5.66 -4.96
C LEU A 84 12.18 -6.34 -3.74
N THR A 85 13.48 -6.16 -3.50
CA THR A 85 14.16 -6.68 -2.31
C THR A 85 13.57 -6.10 -1.01
N GLU A 86 13.34 -4.79 -0.97
CA GLU A 86 12.70 -4.11 0.16
C GLU A 86 11.27 -4.61 0.39
N SER A 87 10.51 -4.82 -0.69
CA SER A 87 9.15 -5.37 -0.59
C SER A 87 9.14 -6.79 0.00
N GLY A 88 10.17 -7.60 -0.30
CA GLY A 88 10.36 -8.92 0.30
C GLY A 88 10.64 -8.85 1.80
N LEU A 89 11.48 -7.93 2.25
CA LEU A 89 11.75 -7.72 3.67
C LEU A 89 10.47 -7.30 4.42
N ILE A 90 9.69 -6.38 3.85
CA ILE A 90 8.43 -5.94 4.44
C ILE A 90 7.40 -7.07 4.46
N ALA A 91 7.36 -7.90 3.41
CA ALA A 91 6.50 -9.07 3.38
C ALA A 91 6.80 -10.04 4.52
N LEU A 92 8.09 -10.29 4.79
CA LEU A 92 8.53 -11.12 5.91
C LEU A 92 8.11 -10.55 7.26
N ILE A 93 8.22 -9.23 7.45
CA ILE A 93 7.79 -8.58 8.69
C ILE A 93 6.26 -8.65 8.84
N TRP A 94 5.52 -8.34 7.77
CA TRP A 94 4.05 -8.42 7.75
C TRP A 94 3.60 -9.85 8.11
N TYR A 95 4.11 -10.86 7.41
CA TYR A 95 3.79 -12.26 7.68
C TYR A 95 4.22 -12.65 9.10
N GLY A 96 5.42 -12.26 9.53
CA GLY A 96 5.94 -12.55 10.87
C GLY A 96 5.06 -12.01 11.99
N ILE A 97 4.55 -10.78 11.88
CA ILE A 97 3.60 -10.22 12.85
C ILE A 97 2.35 -11.11 12.95
N ARG A 98 1.79 -11.53 11.81
CA ARG A 98 0.62 -12.40 11.80
C ARG A 98 0.90 -13.80 12.33
N ALA A 99 2.07 -14.36 12.03
CA ALA A 99 2.50 -15.66 12.54
C ALA A 99 2.68 -15.61 14.07
N CYS A 100 3.25 -14.52 14.61
CA CYS A 100 3.32 -14.28 16.04
C CYS A 100 1.92 -14.23 16.67
N TYR A 101 0.98 -13.50 16.07
CA TYR A 101 -0.39 -13.38 16.59
C TYR A 101 -1.17 -14.69 16.52
N ALA A 102 -0.91 -15.50 15.50
CA ALA A 102 -1.49 -16.84 15.38
C ALA A 102 -0.96 -17.79 16.47
N SER A 103 0.28 -17.58 16.93
CA SER A 103 0.92 -18.38 17.96
C SER A 103 0.53 -17.93 19.38
N ASP A 104 0.50 -16.62 19.61
CA ASP A 104 0.13 -16.02 20.90
C ASP A 104 -0.59 -14.67 20.70
N PRO A 105 -1.88 -14.55 21.10
CA PRO A 105 -2.65 -13.33 20.95
C PRO A 105 -2.23 -12.21 21.91
N VAL A 106 -1.35 -12.46 22.89
CA VAL A 106 -0.86 -11.42 23.84
C VAL A 106 -0.08 -10.32 23.12
N PHE A 107 0.45 -10.58 21.94
CA PHE A 107 1.20 -9.59 21.14
C PHE A 107 0.32 -8.63 20.31
N VAL A 108 -1.01 -8.83 20.29
CA VAL A 108 -1.94 -7.98 19.54
C VAL A 108 -1.95 -6.57 20.14
N PHE A 109 -1.72 -5.55 19.30
CA PHE A 109 -1.63 -4.17 19.77
C PHE A 109 -2.94 -3.39 19.59
N LEU A 110 -3.47 -3.32 18.37
CA LEU A 110 -4.76 -2.67 18.09
C LEU A 110 -5.77 -3.67 17.54
N ASP A 111 -5.48 -4.24 16.38
CA ASP A 111 -6.32 -5.25 15.73
C ASP A 111 -5.41 -6.19 14.91
N PRO A 112 -5.53 -7.52 15.05
CA PRO A 112 -4.69 -8.48 14.34
C PRO A 112 -4.69 -8.30 12.80
N ARG A 113 -5.75 -7.70 12.26
CA ARG A 113 -5.93 -7.46 10.83
C ARG A 113 -5.28 -6.17 10.37
N TRP A 114 -5.00 -5.24 11.28
CA TRP A 114 -4.52 -3.88 10.96
C TRP A 114 -3.04 -3.71 11.29
N ASP A 115 -2.57 -4.30 12.39
CA ASP A 115 -1.22 -4.06 12.92
C ASP A 115 -0.14 -4.39 11.88
N ALA A 116 -0.23 -5.55 11.23
CA ALA A 116 0.72 -5.96 10.19
C ALA A 116 0.69 -5.05 8.94
N PRO A 117 -0.48 -4.73 8.35
CA PRO A 117 -0.58 -3.72 7.28
C PRO A 117 -0.04 -2.34 7.65
N ILE A 118 -0.35 -1.84 8.85
CA ILE A 118 0.12 -0.53 9.34
C ILE A 118 1.65 -0.54 9.42
N ALA A 119 2.24 -1.57 10.05
CA ALA A 119 3.69 -1.72 10.14
C ALA A 119 4.33 -1.76 8.75
N ALA A 120 3.76 -2.53 7.82
CA ALA A 120 4.24 -2.58 6.44
C ALA A 120 4.18 -1.21 5.74
N GLY A 121 3.12 -0.44 5.99
CA GLY A 121 2.97 0.90 5.45
C GLY A 121 3.98 1.90 6.01
N VAL A 122 4.22 1.86 7.32
CA VAL A 122 5.25 2.67 8.00
C VAL A 122 6.64 2.35 7.43
N LEU A 123 6.97 1.08 7.26
CA LEU A 123 8.24 0.65 6.66
C LEU A 123 8.34 1.10 5.20
N ALA A 124 7.28 0.97 4.41
CA ALA A 124 7.24 1.47 3.05
C ALA A 124 7.54 2.98 2.95
N ALA A 125 7.03 3.77 3.89
CA ALA A 125 7.35 5.20 3.98
C ALA A 125 8.80 5.47 4.39
N ALA A 126 9.40 4.61 5.20
CA ALA A 126 10.81 4.72 5.58
C ALA A 126 11.76 4.47 4.40
N PHE A 127 11.42 3.53 3.50
CA PHE A 127 12.25 3.24 2.32
C PHE A 127 12.09 4.26 1.19
N THR A 128 10.88 4.78 0.96
CA THR A 128 10.65 5.71 -0.15
C THR A 128 9.50 6.68 0.10
N PHE A 129 9.68 7.93 -0.33
CA PHE A 129 8.65 8.98 -0.29
C PHE A 129 7.89 9.12 -1.62
N ARG A 130 8.36 8.45 -2.69
CA ARG A 130 7.73 8.56 -4.03
C ARG A 130 6.45 7.73 -4.06
N PRO A 131 5.27 8.32 -4.37
CA PRO A 131 3.99 7.61 -4.30
C PRO A 131 3.95 6.33 -5.16
N ALA A 132 4.51 6.36 -6.36
CA ALA A 132 4.52 5.21 -7.27
C ALA A 132 5.37 4.05 -6.72
N SER A 133 6.53 4.37 -6.11
CA SER A 133 7.40 3.38 -5.47
C SER A 133 6.75 2.81 -4.21
N GLN A 134 6.12 3.66 -3.38
CA GLN A 134 5.36 3.21 -2.20
C GLN A 134 4.23 2.26 -2.60
N PHE A 135 3.46 2.61 -3.62
CA PHE A 135 2.38 1.79 -4.14
C PHE A 135 2.89 0.41 -4.58
N GLY A 136 3.97 0.37 -5.36
CA GLY A 136 4.55 -0.89 -5.80
C GLY A 136 5.05 -1.73 -4.64
N LEU A 137 5.82 -1.12 -3.74
CA LEU A 137 6.40 -1.79 -2.59
C LEU A 137 5.32 -2.35 -1.63
N VAL A 138 4.21 -1.62 -1.41
CA VAL A 138 3.05 -2.13 -0.67
C VAL A 138 2.33 -3.26 -1.43
N ALA A 139 2.11 -3.12 -2.74
CA ALA A 139 1.43 -4.15 -3.54
C ALA A 139 2.19 -5.49 -3.56
N PHE A 140 3.51 -5.43 -3.80
CA PHE A 140 4.36 -6.62 -3.80
C PHE A 140 4.50 -7.24 -2.42
N SER A 141 4.66 -6.42 -1.37
CA SER A 141 4.74 -6.94 0.00
C SER A 141 3.44 -7.59 0.46
N ALA A 142 2.29 -6.97 0.18
CA ALA A 142 0.97 -7.53 0.49
C ALA A 142 0.70 -8.86 -0.24
N LEU A 143 1.07 -8.95 -1.53
CA LEU A 143 0.97 -10.21 -2.27
C LEU A 143 1.83 -11.30 -1.61
N THR A 144 3.10 -10.98 -1.37
CA THR A 144 4.10 -11.94 -0.91
C THR A 144 3.78 -12.42 0.50
N ALA A 145 3.45 -11.50 1.41
CA ALA A 145 3.10 -11.81 2.80
C ALA A 145 1.90 -12.76 2.90
N GLU A 146 0.92 -12.59 2.03
CA GLU A 146 -0.33 -13.36 2.05
C GLU A 146 -0.20 -14.67 1.26
N SER A 147 0.82 -14.79 0.42
CA SER A 147 1.18 -16.05 -0.26
C SER A 147 2.06 -16.95 0.60
N LEU A 148 2.86 -16.38 1.51
CA LEU A 148 3.80 -17.12 2.37
C LEU A 148 3.17 -18.27 3.18
N PRO A 149 2.01 -18.10 3.86
CA PRO A 149 1.38 -19.20 4.60
C PRO A 149 1.08 -20.43 3.74
N PHE A 150 0.68 -20.21 2.48
CA PHE A 150 0.39 -21.29 1.53
C PHE A 150 1.67 -21.99 1.07
N ILE A 151 2.75 -21.25 0.86
CA ILE A 151 4.06 -21.80 0.48
C ILE A 151 4.65 -22.63 1.64
N LEU A 152 4.50 -22.13 2.87
CA LEU A 152 5.03 -22.76 4.08
C LEU A 152 4.13 -23.87 4.64
N HIS A 153 3.01 -24.17 3.97
CA HIS A 153 2.03 -25.20 4.37
C HIS A 153 1.49 -24.99 5.80
N GLU A 154 1.46 -23.74 6.27
CA GLU A 154 0.86 -23.41 7.56
C GLU A 154 -0.65 -23.30 7.43
N ARG A 155 -1.39 -23.52 8.55
CA ARG A 155 -2.82 -23.21 8.58
C ARG A 155 -2.99 -21.75 8.16
N ALA A 156 -3.76 -21.54 7.09
CA ALA A 156 -3.91 -20.23 6.46
C ALA A 156 -4.46 -19.19 7.46
N ALA A 157 -3.55 -18.47 8.11
CA ALA A 157 -3.85 -17.32 8.96
C ALA A 157 -3.97 -16.01 8.15
N GLY A 158 -3.84 -16.11 6.82
CA GLY A 158 -3.87 -14.99 5.88
C GLY A 158 -5.14 -14.91 5.03
N ALA A 159 -5.33 -13.77 4.38
CA ALA A 159 -6.36 -13.55 3.38
C ALA A 159 -5.83 -13.99 2.02
N ALA A 160 -6.62 -14.73 1.24
CA ALA A 160 -6.23 -15.09 -0.12
C ALA A 160 -5.90 -13.82 -0.94
N PRO A 161 -4.76 -13.78 -1.66
CA PRO A 161 -4.40 -12.63 -2.49
C PRO A 161 -5.52 -12.16 -3.43
N GLY A 162 -5.86 -10.88 -3.34
CA GLY A 162 -6.92 -10.25 -4.14
C GLY A 162 -8.34 -10.45 -3.60
N SER A 163 -8.52 -11.18 -2.50
CA SER A 163 -9.79 -11.19 -1.76
C SER A 163 -10.11 -9.81 -1.18
N TRP A 164 -11.37 -9.58 -0.81
CA TRP A 164 -11.80 -8.34 -0.18
C TRP A 164 -11.04 -7.98 1.11
N ALA A 165 -10.70 -8.98 1.93
CA ALA A 165 -9.89 -8.76 3.14
C ALA A 165 -8.44 -8.37 2.80
N TRP A 166 -7.89 -8.93 1.72
CA TRP A 166 -6.58 -8.56 1.21
C TRP A 166 -6.56 -7.11 0.71
N TRP A 167 -7.62 -6.66 0.01
CA TRP A 167 -7.74 -5.27 -0.43
C TRP A 167 -7.83 -4.29 0.73
N ASP A 168 -8.58 -4.61 1.78
CA ASP A 168 -8.62 -3.78 2.99
C ASP A 168 -7.23 -3.63 3.60
N ALA A 169 -6.49 -4.73 3.73
CA ALA A 169 -5.14 -4.74 4.26
C ALA A 169 -4.17 -3.93 3.37
N PHE A 170 -4.25 -4.09 2.05
CA PHE A 170 -3.50 -3.29 1.09
C PHE A 170 -3.76 -1.78 1.26
N TRP A 171 -5.04 -1.38 1.34
CA TRP A 171 -5.41 0.03 1.49
C TRP A 171 -4.96 0.62 2.83
N ILE A 172 -5.06 -0.14 3.92
CA ILE A 172 -4.55 0.29 5.24
C ILE A 172 -3.03 0.53 5.16
N SER A 173 -2.30 -0.40 4.56
CA SER A 173 -0.85 -0.28 4.41
C SER A 173 -0.47 0.93 3.54
N PHE A 174 -1.13 1.10 2.40
CA PHE A 174 -0.88 2.24 1.52
C PHE A 174 -1.25 3.57 2.17
N ALA A 175 -2.39 3.65 2.85
CA ALA A 175 -2.82 4.84 3.59
C ALA A 175 -1.83 5.19 4.71
N SER A 176 -1.33 4.19 5.44
CA SER A 176 -0.30 4.37 6.47
C SER A 176 0.99 4.91 5.86
N ALA A 177 1.44 4.36 4.73
CA ALA A 177 2.63 4.84 4.03
C ALA A 177 2.50 6.30 3.56
N ARG A 178 1.34 6.67 3.02
CA ARG A 178 1.06 8.06 2.61
C ARG A 178 0.94 9.00 3.80
N GLY A 179 0.27 8.56 4.87
CA GLY A 179 0.13 9.32 6.11
C GLY A 179 1.49 9.67 6.71
N CYS A 180 2.40 8.70 6.82
CA CYS A 180 3.76 8.92 7.30
C CYS A 180 4.53 9.91 6.41
N SER A 181 4.45 9.79 5.08
CA SER A 181 5.11 10.71 4.15
C SER A 181 4.58 12.15 4.28
N VAL A 182 3.26 12.32 4.38
CA VAL A 182 2.64 13.65 4.55
C VAL A 182 3.01 14.24 5.91
N LEU A 183 2.95 13.44 6.98
CA LEU A 183 3.35 13.88 8.31
C LEU A 183 4.82 14.33 8.34
N TYR A 184 5.71 13.57 7.73
CA TYR A 184 7.12 13.94 7.60
C TYR A 184 7.30 15.26 6.84
N MET A 185 6.58 15.47 5.73
CA MET A 185 6.60 16.73 4.99
C MET A 185 6.09 17.92 5.82
N LEU A 186 5.03 17.72 6.61
CA LEU A 186 4.49 18.75 7.51
C LEU A 186 5.46 19.11 8.63
N ILE A 187 6.10 18.12 9.26
CA ILE A 187 7.11 18.36 10.30
C ILE A 187 8.31 19.12 9.71
N ARG A 188 8.77 18.68 8.54
CA ARG A 188 9.89 19.32 7.83
C ARG A 188 9.57 20.77 7.44
N SER A 189 8.36 21.04 6.94
CA SER A 189 7.96 22.40 6.56
C SER A 189 7.79 23.30 7.79
N ALA A 190 7.21 22.79 8.88
CA ALA A 190 7.09 23.49 10.15
C ALA A 190 8.46 23.84 10.75
N ALA A 191 9.44 22.94 10.67
CA ALA A 191 10.81 23.19 11.17
C ALA A 191 11.60 24.19 10.30
N ALA A 192 11.31 24.29 9.00
CA ALA A 192 11.99 25.22 8.09
C ALA A 192 11.52 26.68 8.24
N ASN A 193 10.24 26.90 8.59
CA ASN A 193 9.65 28.23 8.75
C ASN A 193 10.32 29.14 9.80
N PRO A 194 10.69 28.68 11.03
CA PRO A 194 11.35 29.55 12.00
C PRO A 194 12.75 29.98 11.55
N LEU A 195 13.51 29.12 10.85
CA LEU A 195 14.83 29.47 10.30
C LEU A 195 14.72 30.55 9.22
N ALA A 196 13.70 30.47 8.36
CA ALA A 196 13.44 31.49 7.34
C ALA A 196 13.14 32.87 7.97
N HIS A 197 12.41 32.91 9.09
CA HIS A 197 12.15 34.16 9.83
C HIS A 197 13.41 34.73 10.50
N VAL A 198 14.30 33.89 11.03
CA VAL A 198 15.57 34.33 11.65
C VAL A 198 16.54 34.90 10.61
N PHE A 199 16.68 34.25 9.45
CA PHE A 199 17.57 34.73 8.37
C PHE A 199 17.05 36.02 7.71
N ARG A 200 15.72 36.21 7.63
CA ARG A 200 15.12 37.43 7.05
C ARG A 200 15.33 38.67 7.94
N ARG A 201 15.41 38.50 9.27
CA ARG A 201 15.75 39.61 10.20
C ARG A 201 17.22 40.06 10.10
N LYS A 202 18.16 39.14 9.88
CA LYS A 202 19.60 39.48 9.75
C LYS A 202 19.96 40.24 8.47
N LYS A 203 19.12 40.20 7.44
CA LYS A 203 19.37 40.89 6.17
C LYS A 203 18.86 42.34 6.15
N GLN A 204 18.18 42.77 7.21
CA GLN A 204 17.61 44.12 7.37
C GLN A 204 18.34 44.96 8.45
N SER A 205 19.42 44.42 9.04
CA SER A 205 20.35 45.12 9.93
C SER A 205 21.70 45.25 9.25
#